data_AF-U6DFL4-F1
#
_entry.id   AF-U6DFL4-F1
#
_cell.length_a   1.000
_cell.length_b   1.000
_cell.length_c   1.000
_cell.angle_alpha   90.00
_cell.angle_beta   90.00
_cell.angle_gamma   90.00
#
_symmetry.space_group_name_H-M   'P 1'
#
loop_
_entity.id
_entity.type
_entity.pdbx_description
1 polymer ?
#
loop_
_entity_poly.entity_id
_entity_poly.type
_entity_poly.pdbx_seq_one_letter_code
_entity_poly.pdbx_strand_id
1 'polypeptide(L)'
;FEEGQEKQRNRFFSIFYLAINAGSLLSTIITPILRVQQCGIHSKQACYPLAFGVPAALMAVSLIVFVIGSGMYKKFQPQGNVMAKVVKCIGFALKNRFRHRSKEFPKREHWLDWAREKYDERLISQIKMVTKVMFLYIPLPMFWALFDQQGSRWTLQATAMNGKIGAIEIQPDQMQTVNAILIVIMVPIMDAVVYPLIAKCGLNFTSLKKMTVGMFLASMAFVAAAIVQVEIDRTLPVFPKPNEVQVKVLNIGNSNMMASFPGMEVALPQMSQTNDFMTFAGDKLTSINISSPGSPVNVVTYNFEQGHRHTLLVWAPNNFQVIKDGLNQKPEKGENGIRFINSFDESFNITMGDKVYVNVTSHNASEYQFFPSGVKHFTISSTQQIPQQCERNFQSSNLEFGSAFTYVIGRTDIGCPELHIFEDISPNTVNMALQIPQYFLLTCGEVVFSVTGLEFSYSQAPSNMKSVLQAGWLLTVAGGNIIVLIVAGAGQFSEQWAEYVLFAALLLVVCVIFAIMARFYTYVNPAEIEAQFDNEDEKKNAEKMNIYSTVPPVSQTQM
;
A
#
# COMPACT_ATOMS: atom_id res chain seq x y z
N PHE A 1 -8.55 34.93 11.00
CA PHE A 1 -8.08 35.43 12.31
C PHE A 1 -7.51 36.81 12.08
N GLU A 2 -8.01 37.81 12.81
CA GLU A 2 -7.52 39.19 12.76
C GLU A 2 -6.26 39.33 13.66
N GLU A 3 -5.50 40.42 13.49
CA GLU A 3 -4.36 40.73 14.38
C GLU A 3 -4.85 40.81 15.84
N GLY A 4 -4.22 40.04 16.74
CA GLY A 4 -4.66 39.88 18.15
C GLY A 4 -5.40 38.57 18.48
N GLN A 5 -5.83 37.79 17.48
CA GLN A 5 -6.54 36.51 17.69
C GLN A 5 -5.65 35.26 17.71
N GLU A 6 -4.37 35.40 18.06
CA GLU A 6 -3.38 34.32 17.94
C GLU A 6 -3.70 33.10 18.79
N LYS A 7 -4.22 33.31 20.00
CA LYS A 7 -4.62 32.23 20.91
C LYS A 7 -5.79 31.41 20.37
N GLN A 8 -6.75 32.07 19.72
CA GLN A 8 -7.92 31.42 19.10
C GLN A 8 -7.50 30.65 17.83
N ARG A 9 -6.59 31.22 17.04
CA ARG A 9 -5.98 30.58 15.88
C ARG A 9 -5.25 29.28 16.27
N ASN A 10 -4.37 29.35 17.25
CA ASN A 10 -3.60 28.19 17.71
C ASN A 10 -4.52 27.10 18.28
N ARG A 11 -5.55 27.48 19.05
CA ARG A 11 -6.53 26.52 19.58
C ARG A 11 -7.36 25.86 18.47
N PHE A 12 -7.78 26.62 17.46
CA PHE A 12 -8.48 26.06 16.29
C PHE A 12 -7.62 25.04 15.56
N PHE A 13 -6.38 25.39 15.22
CA PHE A 13 -5.48 24.47 14.52
C PHE A 13 -5.14 23.22 15.35
N SER A 14 -5.02 23.37 16.68
CA SER A 14 -4.80 22.22 17.57
C SER A 14 -6.00 21.26 17.56
N ILE A 15 -7.23 21.78 17.65
CA ILE A 15 -8.46 20.96 17.59
C ILE A 15 -8.62 20.33 16.20
N PHE A 16 -8.33 21.08 15.14
CA PHE A 16 -8.39 20.59 13.76
C PHE A 16 -7.39 19.44 13.54
N TYR A 17 -6.16 19.58 14.03
CA TYR A 17 -5.15 18.54 13.98
C TYR A 17 -5.56 17.29 14.76
N LEU A 18 -6.12 17.46 15.97
CA LEU A 18 -6.68 16.34 16.74
C LEU A 18 -7.80 15.63 15.98
N ALA A 19 -8.71 16.39 15.36
CA ALA A 19 -9.85 15.84 14.62
C ALA A 19 -9.42 15.06 13.38
N ILE A 20 -8.40 15.52 12.62
CA ILE A 20 -7.85 14.79 11.48
C ILE A 20 -7.28 13.44 11.91
N ASN A 21 -6.43 13.44 12.94
CA ASN A 21 -5.80 12.21 13.39
C ASN A 21 -6.81 11.22 14.00
N ALA A 22 -7.76 11.72 14.81
CA ALA A 22 -8.84 10.89 15.35
C ALA A 22 -9.73 10.33 14.24
N GLY A 23 -10.07 11.15 13.22
CA GLY A 23 -10.86 10.71 12.06
C GLY A 23 -10.13 9.65 11.23
N SER A 24 -8.83 9.82 10.98
CA SER A 24 -7.99 8.84 10.29
C SER A 24 -7.90 7.52 11.06
N LEU A 25 -7.66 7.59 12.37
CA LEU A 25 -7.63 6.42 13.26
C LEU A 25 -8.96 5.66 13.24
N LEU A 26 -10.08 6.37 13.45
CA LEU A 26 -11.41 5.75 13.45
C LEU A 26 -11.77 5.17 12.09
N SER A 27 -11.47 5.88 11.00
CA SER A 27 -11.77 5.40 9.64
C SER A 27 -10.97 4.14 9.29
N THR A 28 -9.69 4.09 9.65
CA THR A 28 -8.82 2.93 9.35
C THR A 28 -9.19 1.69 10.15
N ILE A 29 -9.80 1.84 11.33
CA ILE A 29 -10.31 0.70 12.13
C ILE A 29 -11.72 0.29 11.66
N ILE A 30 -12.65 1.23 11.57
CA ILE A 30 -14.08 0.96 11.38
C ILE A 30 -14.37 0.52 9.94
N THR A 31 -13.78 1.17 8.93
CA THR A 31 -14.11 0.88 7.53
C THR A 31 -13.81 -0.57 7.12
N PRO A 32 -12.66 -1.17 7.48
CA PRO A 32 -12.41 -2.60 7.23
C PRO A 32 -13.38 -3.52 7.98
N ILE A 33 -13.74 -3.20 9.23
CA ILE A 33 -14.72 -3.99 10.00
C ILE A 33 -16.09 -3.98 9.30
N LEU A 34 -16.55 -2.83 8.81
CA LEU A 34 -17.80 -2.71 8.06
C LEU A 34 -17.76 -3.49 6.74
N ARG A 35 -16.60 -3.55 6.08
CA ARG A 35 -16.41 -4.31 4.84
C ARG A 35 -16.51 -5.81 5.06
N VAL A 36 -15.96 -6.34 6.15
CA VAL A 36 -15.93 -7.79 6.44
C VAL A 36 -17.32 -8.32 6.84
N GLN A 37 -18.24 -7.45 7.25
CA GLN A 37 -19.62 -7.86 7.50
C GLN A 37 -20.26 -8.42 6.22
N GLN A 38 -21.00 -9.52 6.38
CA GLN A 38 -21.77 -10.11 5.28
C GLN A 38 -23.05 -9.32 5.06
N CYS A 39 -23.28 -8.86 3.83
CA CYS A 39 -24.54 -8.23 3.46
C CYS A 39 -25.00 -8.66 2.06
N GLY A 40 -26.31 -8.54 1.81
CA GLY A 40 -26.96 -8.96 0.58
C GLY A 40 -28.15 -9.90 0.83
N ILE A 41 -29.26 -9.65 0.13
CA ILE A 41 -30.52 -10.39 0.30
C ILE A 41 -30.50 -11.73 -0.45
N HIS A 42 -29.79 -11.81 -1.58
CA HIS A 42 -29.73 -13.00 -2.44
C HIS A 42 -28.35 -13.69 -2.49
N SER A 43 -27.26 -12.96 -2.22
CA SER A 43 -25.94 -13.53 -2.02
C SER A 43 -25.26 -12.79 -0.87
N LYS A 44 -24.78 -13.52 0.13
CA LYS A 44 -24.02 -12.95 1.25
C LYS A 44 -22.60 -12.68 0.77
N GLN A 45 -22.27 -11.43 0.51
CA GLN A 45 -20.92 -11.00 0.11
C GLN A 45 -20.38 -9.98 1.11
N ALA A 46 -19.07 -9.73 1.05
CA ALA A 46 -18.42 -8.66 1.82
C ALA A 46 -19.10 -7.31 1.52
N CYS A 47 -19.46 -6.56 2.56
CA CYS A 47 -20.31 -5.39 2.44
C CYS A 47 -19.57 -4.11 2.01
N TYR A 48 -19.09 -4.09 0.77
CA TYR A 48 -18.57 -2.88 0.14
C TYR A 48 -19.56 -1.71 0.14
N PRO A 49 -20.89 -1.90 -0.10
CA PRO A 49 -21.84 -0.80 -0.05
C PRO A 49 -21.90 -0.12 1.32
N LEU A 50 -21.76 -0.86 2.41
CA LEU A 50 -21.73 -0.28 3.76
C LEU A 50 -20.41 0.45 4.02
N ALA A 51 -19.29 -0.15 3.64
CA ALA A 51 -17.96 0.43 3.79
C ALA A 51 -17.80 1.76 3.03
N PHE A 52 -18.41 1.89 1.84
CA PHE A 52 -18.41 3.14 1.07
C PHE A 52 -19.59 4.08 1.39
N GLY A 53 -20.74 3.51 1.76
CA GLY A 53 -21.96 4.26 2.06
C GLY A 53 -21.87 5.09 3.33
N VAL A 54 -21.22 4.57 4.38
CA VAL A 54 -21.03 5.32 5.64
C VAL A 54 -20.19 6.59 5.42
N PRO A 55 -18.99 6.55 4.79
CA PRO A 55 -18.24 7.76 4.44
C PRO A 55 -19.02 8.73 3.54
N ALA A 56 -19.78 8.22 2.56
CA ALA A 56 -20.60 9.06 1.69
C ALA A 56 -21.70 9.81 2.46
N ALA A 57 -22.38 9.14 3.39
CA ALA A 57 -23.37 9.75 4.26
C ALA A 57 -22.73 10.79 5.20
N LEU A 58 -21.57 10.48 5.79
CA LEU A 58 -20.83 11.44 6.62
C LEU A 58 -20.39 12.68 5.82
N MET A 59 -19.97 12.52 4.56
CA MET A 59 -19.66 13.64 3.68
C MET A 59 -20.88 14.49 3.35
N ALA A 60 -22.04 13.85 3.11
CA ALA A 60 -23.31 14.56 2.89
C ALA A 60 -23.72 15.36 4.13
N VAL A 61 -23.61 14.78 5.33
CA VAL A 61 -23.85 15.48 6.60
C VAL A 61 -22.89 16.65 6.76
N SER A 62 -21.60 16.45 6.49
CA SER A 62 -20.59 17.52 6.54
C SER A 62 -20.92 18.66 5.58
N LEU A 63 -21.41 18.35 4.37
CA LEU A 63 -21.83 19.35 3.39
C LEU A 63 -23.06 20.14 3.88
N ILE A 64 -24.06 19.47 4.46
CA ILE A 64 -25.25 20.10 5.04
C ILE A 64 -24.85 21.07 6.14
N VAL A 65 -24.00 20.63 7.08
CA VAL A 65 -23.48 21.49 8.16
C VAL A 65 -22.70 22.69 7.60
N PHE A 66 -21.86 22.46 6.58
CA PHE A 66 -21.09 23.52 5.92
C PHE A 66 -21.99 24.57 5.26
N VAL A 67 -23.08 24.15 4.61
CA VAL A 67 -24.05 25.05 3.95
C VAL A 67 -24.88 25.82 4.99
N ILE A 68 -25.31 25.18 6.07
CA ILE A 68 -26.01 25.86 7.19
C ILE A 68 -25.12 26.97 7.79
N GLY A 69 -23.82 26.71 7.92
CA GLY A 69 -22.84 27.70 8.39
C GLY A 69 -22.55 28.85 7.43
N SER A 70 -23.01 28.79 6.17
CA SER A 70 -22.64 29.76 5.13
C SER A 70 -23.03 31.22 5.42
N GLY A 71 -24.05 31.44 6.25
CA GLY A 71 -24.44 32.76 6.73
C GLY A 71 -23.47 33.38 7.74
N MET A 72 -22.66 32.57 8.42
CA MET A 72 -21.69 33.00 9.44
C MET A 72 -20.29 33.28 8.86
N TYR A 73 -20.05 32.95 7.59
CA TYR A 73 -18.72 33.07 6.99
C TYR A 73 -18.42 34.50 6.52
N LYS A 74 -17.22 35.00 6.86
CA LYS A 74 -16.66 36.23 6.28
C LYS A 74 -16.17 35.92 4.86
N LYS A 75 -16.95 36.32 3.84
CA LYS A 75 -16.65 36.08 2.41
C LYS A 75 -15.73 37.18 1.89
N PHE A 76 -14.46 36.85 1.65
CA PHE A 76 -13.49 37.79 1.08
C PHE A 76 -13.68 37.91 -0.44
N GLN A 77 -13.45 39.10 -0.98
CA GLN A 77 -13.51 39.34 -2.42
C GLN A 77 -12.46 38.49 -3.15
N PRO A 78 -12.77 37.93 -4.34
CA PRO A 78 -11.81 37.12 -5.09
C PRO A 78 -10.56 37.93 -5.42
N GLN A 79 -9.43 37.59 -4.78
CA GLN A 79 -8.13 38.08 -5.22
C GLN A 79 -7.83 37.39 -6.56
N GLY A 80 -7.54 38.16 -7.61
CA GLY A 80 -7.45 37.65 -8.99
C GLY A 80 -6.51 36.46 -9.18
N ASN A 81 -6.52 35.84 -10.36
CA ASN A 81 -5.81 34.57 -10.58
C ASN A 81 -4.28 34.73 -10.61
N VAL A 82 -3.63 34.61 -9.44
CA VAL A 82 -2.18 34.67 -9.27
C VAL A 82 -1.48 33.56 -10.06
N MET A 83 -2.02 32.33 -10.04
CA MET A 83 -1.44 31.21 -10.78
C MET A 83 -1.36 31.49 -12.29
N ALA A 84 -2.44 32.03 -12.87
CA ALA A 84 -2.43 32.42 -14.29
C ALA A 84 -1.42 33.55 -14.59
N LYS A 85 -1.24 34.51 -13.67
CA LYS A 85 -0.20 35.55 -13.81
C LYS A 85 1.20 34.93 -13.78
N VAL A 86 1.47 34.00 -12.87
CA VAL A 86 2.76 33.28 -12.76
C VAL A 86 3.05 32.51 -14.05
N VAL A 87 2.11 31.69 -14.53
CA VAL A 87 2.29 30.89 -15.76
C VAL A 87 2.49 31.78 -16.99
N LYS A 88 1.71 32.85 -17.16
CA LYS A 88 1.86 33.79 -18.27
C LYS A 88 3.20 34.55 -18.21
N CYS A 89 3.65 34.95 -17.02
CA CYS A 89 4.93 35.62 -16.82
C CYS A 89 6.11 34.69 -17.16
N ILE A 90 6.10 33.45 -16.66
CA ILE A 90 7.11 32.43 -16.97
C ILE A 90 7.12 32.12 -18.47
N GLY A 91 5.94 31.91 -19.07
CA GLY A 91 5.81 31.64 -20.50
C GLY A 91 6.30 32.80 -21.38
N PHE A 92 6.02 34.05 -20.97
CA PHE A 92 6.53 35.24 -21.63
C PHE A 92 8.05 35.33 -21.50
N ALA A 93 8.62 35.15 -20.30
CA ALA A 93 10.06 35.15 -20.07
C ALA A 93 10.78 34.10 -20.94
N LEU A 94 10.25 32.87 -21.01
CA LEU A 94 10.79 31.79 -21.84
C LEU A 94 10.71 32.14 -23.34
N LYS A 95 9.54 32.58 -23.82
CA LYS A 95 9.35 32.99 -25.22
C LYS A 95 10.30 34.12 -25.60
N ASN A 96 10.45 35.11 -24.74
CA ASN A 96 11.31 36.27 -24.99
C ASN A 96 12.79 35.89 -24.95
N ARG A 97 13.19 34.97 -24.05
CA ARG A 97 14.55 34.40 -24.00
C ARG A 97 14.90 33.61 -25.26
N PHE A 98 13.97 32.80 -25.79
CA PHE A 98 14.19 32.06 -27.03
C PHE A 98 14.26 32.98 -28.25
N ARG A 99 13.45 34.04 -28.29
CA ARG A 99 13.41 35.01 -29.39
C ARG A 99 14.64 35.91 -29.45
N HIS A 100 15.24 36.25 -28.31
CA HIS A 100 16.39 37.15 -28.18
C HIS A 100 17.69 36.42 -27.82
N ARG A 101 17.84 35.14 -28.20
CA ARG A 101 19.04 34.31 -27.93
C ARG A 101 20.27 34.68 -28.80
N SER A 102 20.20 35.77 -29.57
CA SER A 102 21.30 36.31 -30.39
C SER A 102 22.38 36.99 -29.52
N LYS A 103 23.62 37.07 -30.03
CA LYS A 103 24.75 37.76 -29.38
C LYS A 103 24.58 39.28 -29.23
N GLU A 104 23.57 39.88 -29.87
CA GLU A 104 23.30 41.32 -29.84
C GLU A 104 22.67 41.85 -28.55
N PHE A 105 22.09 40.99 -27.71
CA PHE A 105 21.43 41.43 -26.47
C PHE A 105 22.30 41.15 -25.24
N PRO A 106 22.46 42.13 -24.31
CA PRO A 106 23.22 41.92 -23.09
C PRO A 106 22.61 40.79 -22.24
N LYS A 107 23.47 39.90 -21.72
CA LYS A 107 23.03 38.81 -20.85
C LYS A 107 22.45 39.39 -19.56
N ARG A 108 21.20 39.05 -19.23
CA ARG A 108 20.59 39.36 -17.92
C ARG A 108 21.06 38.36 -16.86
N GLU A 109 21.15 38.77 -15.59
CA GLU A 109 21.62 37.93 -14.48
C GLU A 109 20.73 36.72 -14.22
N HIS A 110 19.40 36.84 -14.34
CA HIS A 110 18.47 35.73 -14.19
C HIS A 110 17.55 35.59 -15.42
N TRP A 111 17.24 34.35 -15.81
CA TRP A 111 16.41 34.06 -17.00
C TRP A 111 14.99 34.63 -16.93
N LEU A 112 14.48 34.86 -15.72
CA LEU A 112 13.17 35.46 -15.48
C LEU A 112 13.15 36.98 -15.71
N ASP A 113 14.33 37.63 -15.77
CA ASP A 113 14.41 39.08 -16.00
C ASP A 113 13.94 39.50 -17.39
N TRP A 114 13.85 38.56 -18.34
CA TRP A 114 13.28 38.79 -19.67
C TRP A 114 11.79 39.17 -19.65
N ALA A 115 11.12 39.06 -18.49
CA ALA A 115 9.75 39.52 -18.28
C ALA A 115 9.63 41.00 -17.86
N ARG A 116 10.73 41.69 -17.53
CA ARG A 116 10.70 43.09 -17.02
C ARG A 116 10.04 44.09 -17.97
N GLU A 117 9.99 43.78 -19.27
CA GLU A 117 9.33 44.62 -20.27
C GLU A 117 7.80 44.68 -20.12
N LYS A 118 7.20 43.68 -19.46
CA LYS A 118 5.74 43.52 -19.38
C LYS A 118 5.20 43.36 -17.96
N TYR A 119 6.04 42.96 -17.02
CA TYR A 119 5.63 42.62 -15.66
C TYR A 119 6.46 43.39 -14.63
N ASP A 120 5.82 43.75 -13.52
CA ASP A 120 6.43 44.51 -12.42
C ASP A 120 7.61 43.75 -11.79
N GLU A 121 8.66 44.48 -11.39
CA GLU A 121 9.85 43.87 -10.78
C GLU A 121 9.52 43.13 -9.47
N ARG A 122 8.55 43.62 -8.68
CA ARG A 122 8.03 42.92 -7.49
C ARG A 122 7.50 41.53 -7.83
N LEU A 123 6.66 41.44 -8.87
CA LEU A 123 6.10 40.16 -9.32
C LEU A 123 7.20 39.21 -9.82
N ILE A 124 8.17 39.73 -10.58
CA ILE A 124 9.29 38.95 -11.09
C ILE A 124 10.15 38.41 -9.93
N SER A 125 10.44 39.23 -8.92
CA SER A 125 11.18 38.80 -7.73
C SER A 125 10.44 37.72 -6.95
N GLN A 126 9.13 37.89 -6.75
CA GLN A 126 8.28 36.88 -6.12
C GLN A 126 8.26 35.55 -6.89
N ILE A 127 8.18 35.59 -8.23
CA ILE A 127 8.25 34.37 -9.05
C ILE A 127 9.64 33.73 -8.98
N LYS A 128 10.73 34.50 -8.89
CA LYS A 128 12.09 33.94 -8.67
C LYS A 128 12.16 33.15 -7.37
N MET A 129 11.57 33.64 -6.28
CA MET A 129 11.50 32.93 -4.99
C MET A 129 10.73 31.60 -5.13
N VAL A 130 9.52 31.66 -5.70
CA VAL A 130 8.69 30.47 -5.93
C VAL A 130 9.41 29.44 -6.81
N THR A 131 10.05 29.89 -7.89
CA THR A 131 10.78 29.02 -8.81
C THR A 131 11.95 28.31 -8.12
N LYS A 132 12.69 28.99 -7.23
CA LYS A 132 13.76 28.37 -6.44
C LYS A 132 13.24 27.23 -5.56
N VAL A 133 12.09 27.41 -4.91
CA VAL A 133 11.45 26.36 -4.09
C VAL A 133 10.90 25.23 -4.96
N MET A 134 10.25 25.55 -6.08
CA MET A 134 9.77 24.54 -7.04
C MET A 134 10.91 23.69 -7.62
N PHE A 135 12.10 24.25 -7.79
CA PHE A 135 13.27 23.48 -8.20
C PHE A 135 13.68 22.45 -7.13
N LEU A 136 13.61 22.81 -5.85
CA LEU A 136 13.83 21.87 -4.74
C LEU A 136 12.77 20.77 -4.67
N TYR A 137 11.58 20.96 -5.26
CA TYR A 137 10.52 19.97 -5.27
C TYR A 137 10.73 18.84 -6.26
N ILE A 138 11.61 19.00 -7.27
CA ILE A 138 11.83 18.00 -8.33
C ILE A 138 12.13 16.58 -7.79
N PRO A 139 12.92 16.41 -6.70
CA PRO A 139 13.22 15.08 -6.16
C PRO A 139 12.13 14.51 -5.20
N LEU A 140 11.20 15.34 -4.72
CA LEU A 140 10.18 14.95 -3.72
C LEU A 140 9.19 13.86 -4.20
N PRO A 141 8.79 13.76 -5.49
CA PRO A 141 7.90 12.70 -5.97
C PRO A 141 8.36 11.29 -5.58
N MET A 142 9.67 11.03 -5.54
CA MET A 142 10.18 9.71 -5.15
C MET A 142 9.91 9.38 -3.67
N PHE A 143 9.94 10.37 -2.78
CA PHE A 143 9.55 10.15 -1.39
C PHE A 143 8.09 9.72 -1.30
N TRP A 144 7.19 10.43 -1.99
CA TRP A 144 5.76 10.10 -2.02
C TRP A 144 5.49 8.76 -2.66
N ALA A 145 6.22 8.40 -3.73
CA ALA A 145 6.11 7.11 -4.38
C ALA A 145 6.41 5.93 -3.42
N LEU A 146 7.31 6.11 -2.46
CA LEU A 146 7.59 5.10 -1.43
C LEU A 146 6.59 5.17 -0.29
N PHE A 147 6.27 6.39 0.17
CA PHE A 147 5.32 6.61 1.26
C PHE A 147 3.94 5.99 0.97
N ASP A 148 3.43 6.15 -0.26
CA ASP A 148 2.13 5.64 -0.66
C ASP A 148 2.10 4.09 -0.78
N GLN A 149 3.25 3.40 -0.76
CA GLN A 149 3.29 1.93 -0.79
C GLN A 149 2.84 1.27 0.51
N GLN A 150 2.84 2.01 1.62
CA GLN A 150 2.28 1.51 2.88
C GLN A 150 0.81 1.10 2.74
N GLY A 151 0.09 1.73 1.80
CA GLY A 151 -1.32 1.44 1.51
C GLY A 151 -1.53 0.24 0.60
N SER A 152 -0.50 -0.18 -0.14
CA SER A 152 -0.59 -1.19 -1.20
C SER A 152 0.35 -2.36 -0.94
N ARG A 153 1.65 -2.23 -1.25
CA ARG A 153 2.64 -3.31 -1.13
C ARG A 153 2.76 -3.84 0.30
N TRP A 154 2.74 -2.97 1.31
CA TRP A 154 2.81 -3.44 2.70
C TRP A 154 1.53 -4.14 3.17
N THR A 155 0.37 -3.72 2.66
CA THR A 155 -0.90 -4.45 2.84
C THR A 155 -0.82 -5.83 2.21
N LEU A 156 -0.24 -5.97 1.01
CA LEU A 156 -0.01 -7.26 0.35
C LEU A 156 1.02 -8.12 1.09
N GLN A 157 2.09 -7.52 1.62
CA GLN A 157 3.02 -8.23 2.49
C GLN A 157 2.30 -8.77 3.74
N ALA A 158 1.40 -7.98 4.34
CA ALA A 158 0.65 -8.40 5.51
C ALA A 158 -0.32 -9.57 5.22
N THR A 159 -0.83 -9.75 3.99
CA THR A 159 -1.68 -10.91 3.66
C THR A 159 -0.93 -12.25 3.77
N ALA A 160 0.40 -12.23 3.66
CA ALA A 160 1.28 -13.39 3.84
C ALA A 160 1.77 -13.55 5.29
N MET A 161 1.27 -12.76 6.24
CA MET A 161 1.67 -12.79 7.66
C MET A 161 0.52 -13.29 8.53
N ASN A 162 0.83 -13.64 9.78
CA ASN A 162 -0.14 -14.02 10.80
C ASN A 162 -0.69 -12.77 11.50
N GLY A 163 -2.00 -12.57 11.43
CA GLY A 163 -2.71 -11.44 12.05
C GLY A 163 -3.00 -11.59 13.55
N LYS A 164 -2.69 -12.74 14.18
CA LYS A 164 -2.92 -12.91 15.62
C LYS A 164 -1.87 -12.15 16.44
N ILE A 165 -2.29 -11.09 17.14
CA ILE A 165 -1.48 -10.38 18.14
C ILE A 165 -2.16 -10.55 19.50
N GLY A 166 -1.70 -11.52 20.28
CA GLY A 166 -2.32 -11.88 21.55
C GLY A 166 -3.76 -12.40 21.33
N ALA A 167 -4.74 -11.72 21.92
CA ALA A 167 -6.16 -12.09 21.81
C ALA A 167 -6.90 -11.42 20.63
N ILE A 168 -6.22 -10.53 19.89
CA ILE A 168 -6.84 -9.73 18.82
C ILE A 168 -6.32 -10.25 17.47
N GLU A 169 -7.22 -10.41 16.51
CA GLU A 169 -6.90 -10.73 15.12
C GLU A 169 -6.97 -9.45 14.29
N ILE A 170 -5.82 -9.04 13.76
CA ILE A 170 -5.66 -7.85 12.93
C ILE A 170 -5.73 -8.24 11.46
N GLN A 171 -6.56 -7.54 10.70
CA GLN A 171 -6.64 -7.72 9.26
C GLN A 171 -5.48 -6.99 8.54
N PRO A 172 -5.01 -7.48 7.38
CA PRO A 172 -3.87 -6.89 6.67
C PRO A 172 -4.00 -5.37 6.39
N ASP A 173 -5.19 -4.89 6.05
CA ASP A 173 -5.50 -3.49 5.78
C ASP A 173 -5.55 -2.61 7.05
N GLN A 174 -5.80 -3.21 8.22
CA GLN A 174 -5.76 -2.50 9.51
C GLN A 174 -4.34 -2.16 9.96
N MET A 175 -3.30 -2.74 9.35
CA MET A 175 -1.90 -2.39 9.66
C MET A 175 -1.57 -0.92 9.36
N GLN A 176 -2.31 -0.27 8.46
CA GLN A 176 -2.17 1.16 8.18
C GLN A 176 -2.51 2.04 9.39
N THR A 177 -3.32 1.55 10.33
CA THR A 177 -3.63 2.25 11.58
C THR A 177 -2.39 2.50 12.42
N VAL A 178 -1.37 1.64 12.32
CA VAL A 178 -0.10 1.82 13.03
C VAL A 178 0.56 3.14 12.66
N ASN A 179 0.53 3.54 11.37
CA ASN A 179 1.07 4.84 10.95
C ASN A 179 0.35 6.01 11.64
N ALA A 180 -0.99 6.01 11.65
CA ALA A 180 -1.78 7.07 12.26
C ALA A 180 -1.50 7.20 13.78
N ILE A 181 -1.42 6.07 14.49
CA ILE A 181 -1.07 6.06 15.93
C ILE A 181 0.34 6.62 16.13
N LEU A 182 1.30 6.19 15.32
CA LEU A 182 2.69 6.64 15.42
C LEU A 182 2.83 8.13 15.13
N ILE A 183 2.10 8.71 14.18
CA ILE A 183 2.14 10.16 13.90
C ILE A 183 1.73 10.97 15.14
N VAL A 184 0.61 10.59 15.77
CA VAL A 184 0.08 11.27 16.97
C VAL A 184 1.08 11.25 18.12
N ILE A 185 1.86 10.18 18.24
CA ILE A 185 2.88 10.03 19.28
C ILE A 185 4.19 10.72 18.88
N MET A 186 4.64 10.56 17.64
CA MET A 186 5.96 11.03 17.18
C MET A 186 6.02 12.53 16.98
N VAL A 187 4.94 13.20 16.55
CA VAL A 187 4.96 14.66 16.34
C VAL A 187 5.30 15.40 17.65
N PRO A 188 4.60 15.18 18.78
CA PRO A 188 4.98 15.79 20.06
C PRO A 188 6.39 15.41 20.52
N ILE A 189 6.83 14.17 20.31
CA ILE A 189 8.17 13.72 20.71
C ILE A 189 9.25 14.45 19.89
N MET A 190 9.06 14.59 18.59
CA MET A 190 10.01 15.29 17.73
C MET A 190 10.14 16.77 18.11
N ASP A 191 9.03 17.45 18.36
CA ASP A 191 9.01 18.88 18.69
C ASP A 191 9.45 19.18 20.13
N ALA A 192 9.02 18.39 21.12
CA ALA A 192 9.28 18.67 22.53
C ALA A 192 10.58 18.05 23.06
N VAL A 193 11.06 16.97 22.45
CA VAL A 193 12.21 16.20 22.95
C VAL A 193 13.35 16.21 21.94
N VAL A 194 13.14 15.71 20.72
CA VAL A 194 14.23 15.47 19.76
C VAL A 194 14.86 16.77 19.27
N TYR A 195 14.07 17.73 18.77
CA TYR A 195 14.61 18.99 18.25
C TYR A 195 15.31 19.83 19.34
N PRO A 196 14.76 19.98 20.57
CA PRO A 196 15.46 20.66 21.66
C PRO A 196 16.77 19.98 22.08
N LEU A 197 16.83 18.64 22.08
CA LEU A 197 18.07 17.91 22.38
C LEU A 197 19.14 18.12 21.29
N ILE A 198 18.75 18.08 20.01
CA ILE A 198 19.66 18.38 18.90
C ILE A 198 20.19 19.81 19.00
N ALA A 199 19.31 20.77 19.35
CA ALA A 199 19.71 22.15 19.58
C ALA A 199 20.69 22.29 20.76
N LYS A 200 20.48 21.54 21.85
CA LYS A 200 21.44 21.47 22.98
C LYS A 200 22.80 20.88 22.59
N CYS A 201 22.84 20.03 21.57
CA CYS A 201 24.10 19.48 21.03
C CYS A 201 24.83 20.47 20.09
N GLY A 202 24.34 21.70 19.92
CA GLY A 202 24.97 22.73 19.07
C GLY A 202 24.80 22.50 17.56
N LEU A 203 23.94 21.56 17.16
CA LEU A 203 23.71 21.26 15.75
C LEU A 203 22.56 22.11 15.20
N ASN A 204 22.89 23.04 14.29
CA ASN A 204 21.88 23.81 13.55
C ASN A 204 21.18 22.92 12.52
N PHE A 205 20.01 22.42 12.93
CA PHE A 205 19.19 21.50 12.16
C PHE A 205 18.17 22.27 11.31
N THR A 206 18.64 22.77 10.16
CA THR A 206 17.82 23.52 9.21
C THR A 206 16.71 22.66 8.59
N SER A 207 15.64 23.29 8.08
CA SER A 207 14.49 22.58 7.50
C SER A 207 14.88 21.62 6.37
N LEU A 208 15.86 21.97 5.53
CA LEU A 208 16.31 21.11 4.44
C LEU A 208 17.14 19.91 4.93
N LYS A 209 17.92 20.08 6.02
CA LYS A 209 18.62 18.96 6.68
C LYS A 209 17.64 17.98 7.29
N LYS A 210 16.59 18.48 7.96
CA LYS A 210 15.46 17.68 8.46
C LYS A 210 14.84 16.86 7.33
N MET A 211 14.45 17.49 6.22
CA MET A 211 13.90 16.78 5.07
C MET A 211 14.85 15.70 4.52
N THR A 212 16.16 15.97 4.47
CA THR A 212 17.16 14.98 4.04
C THR A 212 17.18 13.76 4.96
N VAL A 213 17.17 13.97 6.28
CA VAL A 213 17.08 12.88 7.28
C VAL A 213 15.77 12.11 7.12
N GLY A 214 14.67 12.79 6.85
CA GLY A 214 13.38 12.13 6.61
C GLY A 214 13.40 11.20 5.38
N MET A 215 14.01 11.62 4.27
CA MET A 215 14.23 10.76 3.10
C MET A 215 15.13 9.55 3.42
N PHE A 216 16.17 9.74 4.23
CA PHE A 216 17.04 8.65 4.66
C PHE A 216 16.32 7.63 5.54
N LEU A 217 15.51 8.08 6.51
CA LEU A 217 14.70 7.19 7.36
C LEU A 217 13.67 6.40 6.56
N ALA A 218 13.03 7.03 5.56
CA ALA A 218 12.12 6.34 4.65
C ALA A 218 12.85 5.29 3.78
N SER A 219 14.08 5.54 3.36
CA SER A 219 14.90 4.52 2.66
C SER A 219 15.20 3.33 3.59
N MET A 220 15.58 3.59 4.84
CA MET A 220 15.80 2.55 5.85
C MET A 220 14.53 1.75 6.18
N ALA A 221 13.35 2.37 6.13
CA ALA A 221 12.07 1.67 6.30
C ALA A 221 11.86 0.58 5.23
N PHE A 222 12.26 0.85 3.98
CA PHE A 222 12.18 -0.13 2.89
C PHE A 222 13.25 -1.22 2.98
N VAL A 223 14.43 -0.92 3.55
CA VAL A 223 15.41 -1.96 3.91
C VAL A 223 14.81 -2.90 4.96
N ALA A 224 14.16 -2.36 6.00
CA ALA A 224 13.47 -3.17 6.99
C ALA A 224 12.34 -4.02 6.35
N ALA A 225 11.57 -3.44 5.43
CA ALA A 225 10.53 -4.17 4.70
C ALA A 225 11.07 -5.30 3.82
N ALA A 226 12.23 -5.09 3.19
CA ALA A 226 12.92 -6.15 2.45
C ALA A 226 13.36 -7.30 3.37
N ILE A 227 13.89 -7.00 4.57
CA ILE A 227 14.29 -8.03 5.54
C ILE A 227 13.08 -8.84 6.01
N VAL A 228 11.97 -8.17 6.32
CA VAL A 228 10.70 -8.84 6.68
C VAL A 228 10.21 -9.71 5.53
N GLN A 229 10.29 -9.23 4.28
CA GLN A 229 9.89 -10.00 3.12
C GLN A 229 10.72 -11.27 2.94
N VAL A 230 12.05 -11.19 3.11
CA VAL A 230 12.92 -12.38 3.03
C VAL A 230 12.53 -13.43 4.07
N GLU A 231 12.11 -13.03 5.26
CA GLU A 231 11.67 -13.97 6.29
C GLU A 231 10.31 -14.60 5.95
N ILE A 232 9.40 -13.83 5.35
CA ILE A 232 8.12 -14.35 4.83
C ILE A 232 8.38 -15.36 3.71
N ASP A 233 9.23 -15.02 2.74
CA ASP A 233 9.51 -15.84 1.56
C ASP A 233 10.11 -17.20 1.93
N ARG A 234 10.86 -17.30 3.05
CA ARG A 234 11.34 -18.58 3.60
C ARG A 234 10.23 -19.53 4.06
N THR A 235 9.06 -18.99 4.38
CA THR A 235 7.91 -19.74 4.92
C THR A 235 6.82 -19.98 3.87
N LEU A 236 6.93 -19.36 2.70
CA LEU A 236 5.95 -19.51 1.63
C LEU A 236 6.23 -20.78 0.81
N PRO A 237 5.18 -21.50 0.38
CA PRO A 237 5.33 -22.63 -0.52
C PRO A 237 5.83 -22.15 -1.89
N VAL A 238 6.73 -22.92 -2.50
CA VAL A 238 7.23 -22.66 -3.86
C VAL A 238 6.25 -23.25 -4.88
N PHE A 239 5.66 -22.41 -5.72
CA PHE A 239 4.77 -22.83 -6.80
C PHE A 239 5.56 -23.13 -8.09
N PRO A 240 5.04 -24.00 -8.98
CA PRO A 240 5.75 -24.36 -10.20
C PRO A 240 5.85 -23.17 -11.16
N LYS A 241 7.01 -23.01 -11.80
CA LYS A 241 7.17 -22.05 -12.91
C LYS A 241 6.38 -22.50 -14.15
N PRO A 242 6.16 -21.65 -15.16
CA PRO A 242 5.41 -22.01 -16.36
C PRO A 242 5.90 -23.25 -17.12
N ASN A 243 7.18 -23.63 -16.97
CA ASN A 243 7.79 -24.80 -17.62
C ASN A 243 7.95 -26.01 -16.67
N GLU A 244 7.46 -25.91 -15.44
CA GLU A 244 7.59 -26.93 -14.40
C GLU A 244 6.21 -27.50 -14.05
N VAL A 245 6.20 -28.71 -13.51
CA VAL A 245 5.02 -29.41 -13.00
C VAL A 245 5.32 -29.83 -11.58
N GLN A 246 4.32 -29.71 -10.70
CA GLN A 246 4.42 -30.21 -9.34
C GLN A 246 3.41 -31.32 -9.10
N VAL A 247 3.87 -32.43 -8.51
CA VAL A 247 3.03 -33.58 -8.20
C VAL A 247 3.19 -34.00 -6.74
N LYS A 248 2.05 -34.25 -6.10
CA LYS A 248 1.94 -34.84 -4.76
C LYS A 248 1.17 -36.14 -4.87
N VAL A 249 1.57 -37.16 -4.11
CA VAL A 249 0.85 -38.45 -4.09
C VAL A 249 0.16 -38.63 -2.77
N LEU A 250 -1.09 -39.07 -2.81
CA LEU A 250 -1.91 -39.34 -1.65
C LEU A 250 -2.44 -40.77 -1.76
N ASN A 251 -2.00 -41.63 -0.85
CA ASN A 251 -2.50 -42.99 -0.72
C ASN A 251 -3.75 -42.97 0.15
N ILE A 252 -4.92 -43.16 -0.46
CA ILE A 252 -6.23 -43.26 0.22
C ILE A 252 -6.66 -44.72 0.42
N GLY A 253 -5.83 -45.68 0.01
CA GLY A 253 -6.09 -47.11 0.15
C GLY A 253 -5.58 -47.68 1.47
N ASN A 254 -5.95 -48.95 1.69
CA ASN A 254 -5.64 -49.69 2.92
C ASN A 254 -4.33 -50.49 2.87
N SER A 255 -3.52 -50.28 1.83
CA SER A 255 -2.26 -51.02 1.65
C SER A 255 -1.10 -50.06 1.45
N ASN A 256 0.10 -50.49 1.85
CA ASN A 256 1.31 -49.72 1.58
C ASN A 256 1.57 -49.72 0.07
N MET A 257 1.93 -48.56 -0.45
CA MET A 257 2.23 -48.33 -1.85
C MET A 257 3.62 -47.75 -2.01
N MET A 258 4.16 -47.88 -3.22
CA MET A 258 5.43 -47.29 -3.61
C MET A 258 5.22 -46.55 -4.93
N ALA A 259 5.54 -45.26 -4.95
CA ALA A 259 5.51 -44.41 -6.13
C ALA A 259 6.95 -44.13 -6.58
N SER A 260 7.28 -44.53 -7.80
CA SER A 260 8.59 -44.35 -8.43
C SER A 260 8.46 -43.30 -9.54
N PHE A 261 9.14 -42.17 -9.31
CA PHE A 261 9.29 -41.03 -10.20
C PHE A 261 10.64 -41.11 -10.93
N PRO A 262 10.86 -40.32 -11.99
CA PRO A 262 12.16 -40.24 -12.64
C PRO A 262 13.29 -39.86 -11.65
N GLY A 263 14.06 -40.86 -11.21
CA GLY A 263 15.19 -40.70 -10.29
C GLY A 263 14.84 -40.64 -8.79
N MET A 264 13.61 -40.98 -8.40
CA MET A 264 13.17 -40.90 -6.99
C MET A 264 12.09 -41.95 -6.68
N GLU A 265 12.18 -42.59 -5.52
CA GLU A 265 11.15 -43.53 -5.04
C GLU A 265 10.63 -43.10 -3.68
N VAL A 266 9.31 -43.17 -3.51
CA VAL A 266 8.63 -42.75 -2.29
C VAL A 266 7.74 -43.87 -1.80
N ALA A 267 7.97 -44.32 -0.57
CA ALA A 267 7.09 -45.24 0.13
C ALA A 267 5.91 -44.46 0.73
N LEU A 268 4.70 -44.95 0.49
CA LEU A 268 3.44 -44.36 0.94
C LEU A 268 2.74 -45.39 1.82
N PRO A 269 2.87 -45.30 3.16
CA PRO A 269 2.05 -46.09 4.08
C PRO A 269 0.55 -45.95 3.81
N GLN A 270 -0.26 -46.84 4.38
CA GLN A 270 -1.72 -46.70 4.37
C GLN A 270 -2.15 -45.29 4.85
N MET A 271 -3.10 -44.69 4.13
CA MET A 271 -3.69 -43.39 4.46
C MET A 271 -2.64 -42.29 4.73
N SER A 272 -1.70 -42.13 3.81
CA SER A 272 -0.57 -41.20 3.94
C SER A 272 -0.31 -40.41 2.66
N GLN A 273 0.47 -39.33 2.77
CA GLN A 273 0.84 -38.47 1.65
C GLN A 273 2.34 -38.25 1.58
N THR A 274 2.81 -37.78 0.43
CA THR A 274 4.15 -37.19 0.34
C THR A 274 4.23 -35.91 1.16
N ASN A 275 5.38 -35.65 1.79
CA ASN A 275 5.59 -34.47 2.65
C ASN A 275 5.37 -33.16 1.90
N ASP A 276 5.94 -33.05 0.69
CA ASP A 276 5.87 -31.87 -0.15
C ASP A 276 5.41 -32.21 -1.57
N PHE A 277 5.05 -31.17 -2.34
CA PHE A 277 4.89 -31.28 -3.79
C PHE A 277 6.26 -31.43 -4.45
N MET A 278 6.46 -32.52 -5.17
CA MET A 278 7.68 -32.78 -5.91
C MET A 278 7.66 -32.02 -7.23
N THR A 279 8.72 -31.28 -7.53
CA THR A 279 8.82 -30.44 -8.74
C THR A 279 9.61 -31.16 -9.83
N PHE A 280 9.07 -31.18 -11.05
CA PHE A 280 9.68 -31.76 -12.22
C PHE A 280 9.67 -30.75 -13.38
N ALA A 281 10.67 -30.82 -14.25
CA ALA A 281 10.59 -30.12 -15.53
C ALA A 281 9.49 -30.75 -16.39
N GLY A 282 8.70 -29.93 -17.10
CA GLY A 282 7.51 -30.38 -17.81
C GLY A 282 7.77 -31.42 -18.92
N ASP A 283 9.01 -31.53 -19.40
CA ASP A 283 9.46 -32.50 -20.39
C ASP A 283 9.94 -33.84 -19.77
N LYS A 284 10.22 -33.86 -18.47
CA LYS A 284 10.80 -35.03 -17.78
C LYS A 284 9.76 -35.93 -17.11
N LEU A 285 8.59 -35.40 -16.73
CA LEU A 285 7.56 -36.17 -16.06
C LEU A 285 6.56 -36.76 -17.08
N THR A 286 6.92 -37.89 -17.66
CA THR A 286 6.07 -38.59 -18.65
C THR A 286 5.22 -39.69 -18.03
N SER A 287 5.69 -40.33 -16.95
CA SER A 287 4.97 -41.38 -16.25
C SER A 287 5.39 -41.50 -14.79
N ILE A 288 4.51 -42.05 -13.97
CA ILE A 288 4.75 -42.37 -12.55
C ILE A 288 4.45 -43.86 -12.36
N ASN A 289 5.39 -44.61 -11.81
CA ASN A 289 5.22 -46.03 -11.58
C ASN A 289 4.67 -46.27 -10.17
N ILE A 290 3.57 -46.99 -10.06
CA ILE A 290 2.93 -47.32 -8.78
C ILE A 290 3.02 -48.83 -8.57
N SER A 291 3.41 -49.25 -7.38
CA SER A 291 3.39 -50.65 -6.98
C SER A 291 2.94 -50.81 -5.53
N SER A 292 2.55 -52.04 -5.18
CA SER A 292 2.27 -52.46 -3.80
C SER A 292 3.07 -53.75 -3.55
N PRO A 293 3.50 -54.04 -2.30
CA PRO A 293 4.28 -55.25 -2.02
C PRO A 293 3.64 -56.52 -2.60
N GLY A 294 4.35 -57.20 -3.51
CA GLY A 294 3.89 -58.43 -4.17
C GLY A 294 2.96 -58.24 -5.37
N SER A 295 2.65 -57.01 -5.79
CA SER A 295 1.85 -56.69 -6.98
C SER A 295 2.70 -56.21 -8.16
N PRO A 296 2.25 -56.39 -9.43
CA PRO A 296 2.95 -55.84 -10.59
C PRO A 296 2.97 -54.31 -10.55
N VAL A 297 4.03 -53.73 -11.12
CA VAL A 297 4.18 -52.29 -11.27
C VAL A 297 3.20 -51.81 -12.35
N ASN A 298 2.40 -50.79 -12.03
CA ASN A 298 1.52 -50.13 -12.97
C ASN A 298 2.06 -48.75 -13.34
N VAL A 299 1.88 -48.35 -14.59
CA VAL A 299 2.43 -47.09 -15.13
C VAL A 299 1.31 -46.07 -15.29
N VAL A 300 1.34 -45.02 -14.49
CA VAL A 300 0.44 -43.87 -14.63
C VAL A 300 0.98 -42.96 -15.72
N THR A 301 0.29 -42.93 -16.87
CA THR A 301 0.56 -41.97 -17.94
C THR A 301 -0.53 -40.91 -17.94
N TYR A 302 -0.15 -39.64 -17.74
CA TYR A 302 -1.07 -38.52 -17.70
C TYR A 302 -0.41 -37.29 -18.34
N ASN A 303 -1.21 -36.45 -18.98
CA ASN A 303 -0.73 -35.18 -19.52
C ASN A 303 -0.72 -34.13 -18.41
N PHE A 304 0.39 -34.02 -17.69
CA PHE A 304 0.52 -33.02 -16.63
C PHE A 304 0.70 -31.62 -17.23
N GLU A 305 -0.25 -30.74 -16.95
CA GLU A 305 -0.21 -29.37 -17.45
C GLU A 305 0.92 -28.57 -16.78
N GLN A 306 1.76 -27.93 -17.59
CA GLN A 306 2.87 -27.11 -17.09
C GLN A 306 2.34 -25.85 -16.39
N GLY A 307 3.05 -25.41 -15.34
CA GLY A 307 2.63 -24.31 -14.47
C GLY A 307 1.55 -24.67 -13.45
N HIS A 308 1.18 -25.95 -13.34
CA HIS A 308 0.13 -26.41 -12.43
C HIS A 308 0.59 -27.51 -11.47
N ARG A 309 -0.07 -27.53 -10.30
CA ARG A 309 0.05 -28.58 -9.30
C ARG A 309 -0.95 -29.69 -9.57
N HIS A 310 -0.56 -30.94 -9.29
CA HIS A 310 -1.42 -32.10 -9.43
C HIS A 310 -1.32 -32.98 -8.17
N THR A 311 -2.45 -33.52 -7.73
CA THR A 311 -2.48 -34.59 -6.74
C THR A 311 -2.81 -35.92 -7.41
N LEU A 312 -1.96 -36.92 -7.25
CA LEU A 312 -2.20 -38.30 -7.66
C LEU A 312 -2.82 -39.06 -6.47
N LEU A 313 -4.10 -39.38 -6.58
CA LEU A 313 -4.81 -40.25 -5.64
C LEU A 313 -4.59 -41.71 -6.02
N VAL A 314 -4.28 -42.55 -5.04
CA VAL A 314 -4.04 -43.96 -5.27
C VAL A 314 -4.66 -44.79 -4.16
N TRP A 315 -5.37 -45.86 -4.50
CA TRP A 315 -5.93 -46.80 -3.51
C TRP A 315 -5.67 -48.27 -3.82
N ALA A 316 -5.30 -48.58 -5.06
CA ALA A 316 -4.75 -49.87 -5.46
C ALA A 316 -3.75 -49.65 -6.61
N PRO A 317 -2.82 -50.58 -6.90
CA PRO A 317 -1.86 -50.41 -7.99
C PRO A 317 -2.51 -50.10 -9.34
N ASN A 318 -3.69 -50.67 -9.61
CA ASN A 318 -4.45 -50.45 -10.84
C ASN A 318 -5.50 -49.33 -10.74
N ASN A 319 -5.73 -48.79 -9.55
CA ASN A 319 -6.79 -47.82 -9.31
C ASN A 319 -6.20 -46.52 -8.75
N PHE A 320 -6.19 -45.51 -9.61
CA PHE A 320 -5.65 -44.19 -9.33
C PHE A 320 -6.47 -43.11 -10.03
N GLN A 321 -6.36 -41.87 -9.55
CA GLN A 321 -6.93 -40.70 -10.20
C GLN A 321 -5.98 -39.51 -10.07
N VAL A 322 -5.72 -38.83 -11.18
CA VAL A 322 -4.94 -37.58 -11.19
C VAL A 322 -5.90 -36.41 -11.13
N ILE A 323 -5.65 -35.50 -10.20
CA ILE A 323 -6.47 -34.31 -9.96
C ILE A 323 -5.59 -33.08 -10.14
N LYS A 324 -6.04 -32.18 -11.00
CA LYS A 324 -5.42 -30.85 -11.11
C LYS A 324 -5.77 -30.04 -9.86
N ASP A 325 -4.76 -29.53 -9.19
CA ASP A 325 -4.95 -28.72 -7.99
C ASP A 325 -5.43 -27.31 -8.39
N GLY A 326 -6.49 -26.83 -7.73
CA GLY A 326 -7.06 -25.51 -7.96
C GLY A 326 -6.25 -24.37 -7.31
N LEU A 327 -5.32 -24.68 -6.40
CA LEU A 327 -4.47 -23.69 -5.76
C LEU A 327 -3.18 -23.50 -6.57
N ASN A 328 -2.99 -22.31 -7.16
CA ASN A 328 -1.71 -21.89 -7.75
C ASN A 328 -1.05 -20.73 -6.95
N GLN A 329 -1.71 -20.29 -5.89
CA GLN A 329 -1.24 -19.28 -4.96
C GLN A 329 -1.73 -19.61 -3.55
N LYS A 330 -1.08 -19.05 -2.53
CA LYS A 330 -1.54 -19.19 -1.14
C LYS A 330 -2.91 -18.50 -0.98
N PRO A 331 -3.85 -19.07 -0.20
CA PRO A 331 -5.13 -18.41 0.08
C PRO A 331 -4.96 -16.95 0.53
N GLU A 332 -5.70 -16.04 -0.08
CA GLU A 332 -5.59 -14.61 0.20
C GLU A 332 -6.41 -14.19 1.43
N LYS A 333 -6.10 -13.02 1.98
CA LYS A 333 -6.87 -12.36 3.06
C LYS A 333 -7.07 -13.20 4.32
N GLY A 334 -6.16 -14.14 4.56
CA GLY A 334 -6.24 -15.03 5.73
C GLY A 334 -7.33 -16.08 5.68
N GLU A 335 -7.98 -16.25 4.54
CA GLU A 335 -8.87 -17.38 4.34
C GLU A 335 -8.07 -18.68 4.27
N ASN A 336 -8.78 -19.80 4.43
CA ASN A 336 -8.21 -21.12 4.49
C ASN A 336 -8.86 -21.99 3.42
N GLY A 337 -8.06 -22.56 2.54
CA GLY A 337 -8.54 -23.40 1.46
C GLY A 337 -8.89 -24.79 1.99
N ILE A 338 -10.13 -25.24 1.76
CA ILE A 338 -10.57 -26.58 2.14
C ILE A 338 -11.08 -27.33 0.93
N ARG A 339 -10.58 -28.55 0.77
CA ARG A 339 -11.01 -29.52 -0.23
C ARG A 339 -11.35 -30.82 0.47
N PHE A 340 -12.32 -31.55 -0.08
CA PHE A 340 -12.67 -32.89 0.38
C PHE A 340 -12.34 -33.92 -0.68
N ILE A 341 -11.88 -35.09 -0.23
CA ILE A 341 -11.69 -36.27 -1.06
C ILE A 341 -12.64 -37.34 -0.58
N ASN A 342 -13.35 -37.94 -1.53
CA ASN A 342 -14.27 -39.02 -1.28
C ASN A 342 -13.61 -40.36 -1.63
N SER A 343 -13.45 -41.25 -0.64
CA SER A 343 -12.91 -42.61 -0.86
C SER A 343 -14.01 -43.69 -0.98
N PHE A 344 -15.27 -43.29 -1.06
CA PHE A 344 -16.44 -44.18 -1.24
C PHE A 344 -16.74 -44.38 -2.72
N ASP A 345 -17.48 -45.45 -3.03
CA ASP A 345 -17.94 -45.78 -4.38
C ASP A 345 -19.18 -44.98 -4.83
N GLU A 346 -19.75 -44.15 -3.96
CA GLU A 346 -20.88 -43.27 -4.24
C GLU A 346 -20.48 -41.80 -4.15
N SER A 347 -21.28 -40.89 -4.71
CA SER A 347 -21.11 -39.46 -4.47
C SER A 347 -21.92 -38.98 -3.29
N PHE A 348 -21.40 -37.96 -2.58
CA PHE A 348 -22.13 -37.32 -1.48
C PHE A 348 -21.93 -35.81 -1.48
N ASN A 349 -22.79 -35.12 -0.73
CA ASN A 349 -22.69 -33.69 -0.50
C ASN A 349 -22.12 -33.41 0.88
N ILE A 350 -21.32 -32.36 0.98
CA ILE A 350 -20.76 -31.89 2.26
C ILE A 350 -21.20 -30.45 2.46
N THR A 351 -21.76 -30.15 3.63
CA THR A 351 -22.16 -28.80 3.99
C THR A 351 -21.26 -28.31 5.12
N MET A 352 -20.55 -27.20 4.89
CA MET A 352 -19.63 -26.60 5.84
C MET A 352 -19.94 -25.10 5.97
N GLY A 353 -20.51 -24.70 7.12
CA GLY A 353 -21.06 -23.35 7.28
C GLY A 353 -22.12 -23.02 6.23
N ASP A 354 -21.94 -21.90 5.54
CA ASP A 354 -22.84 -21.41 4.49
C ASP A 354 -22.55 -22.01 3.08
N LYS A 355 -21.53 -22.88 2.96
CA LYS A 355 -21.11 -23.42 1.67
C LYS A 355 -21.38 -24.92 1.56
N VAL A 356 -21.72 -25.35 0.34
CA VAL A 356 -22.03 -26.75 0.02
C VAL A 356 -21.08 -27.23 -1.07
N TYR A 357 -20.42 -28.35 -0.82
CA TYR A 357 -19.70 -29.12 -1.81
C TYR A 357 -20.68 -30.11 -2.43
N VAL A 358 -21.03 -29.87 -3.69
CA VAL A 358 -22.05 -30.64 -4.40
C VAL A 358 -21.41 -31.78 -5.15
N ASN A 359 -21.96 -32.98 -4.98
CA ASN A 359 -21.66 -34.18 -5.75
C ASN A 359 -20.16 -34.50 -5.78
N VAL A 360 -19.54 -34.62 -4.60
CA VAL A 360 -18.13 -35.07 -4.51
C VAL A 360 -18.11 -36.53 -4.99
N THR A 361 -17.68 -36.73 -6.24
CA THR A 361 -17.73 -38.03 -6.92
C THR A 361 -16.81 -39.05 -6.28
N SER A 362 -17.13 -40.33 -6.47
CA SER A 362 -16.33 -41.47 -5.99
C SER A 362 -14.85 -41.33 -6.39
N HIS A 363 -13.96 -41.58 -5.42
CA HIS A 363 -12.50 -41.55 -5.54
C HIS A 363 -11.89 -40.26 -6.10
N ASN A 364 -12.63 -39.15 -5.99
CA ASN A 364 -12.25 -37.85 -6.53
C ASN A 364 -12.23 -36.76 -5.45
N ALA A 365 -11.66 -35.61 -5.79
CA ALA A 365 -11.64 -34.43 -4.94
C ALA A 365 -12.68 -33.39 -5.38
N SER A 366 -13.15 -32.62 -4.41
CA SER A 366 -13.87 -31.37 -4.66
C SER A 366 -12.90 -30.24 -5.01
N GLU A 367 -13.43 -29.19 -5.64
CA GLU A 367 -12.74 -27.90 -5.73
C GLU A 367 -12.48 -27.31 -4.33
N TYR A 368 -11.43 -26.49 -4.21
CA TYR A 368 -11.18 -25.74 -2.98
C TYR A 368 -12.25 -24.69 -2.75
N GLN A 369 -12.71 -24.59 -1.51
CA GLN A 369 -13.50 -23.46 -1.05
C GLN A 369 -12.84 -22.82 0.16
N PHE A 370 -12.98 -21.50 0.27
CA PHE A 370 -12.25 -20.70 1.25
C PHE A 370 -13.08 -20.37 2.48
N PHE A 371 -12.49 -20.49 3.67
CA PHE A 371 -13.19 -20.21 4.94
C PHE A 371 -12.35 -19.29 5.85
N PRO A 372 -13.01 -18.43 6.65
CA PRO A 372 -12.31 -17.62 7.64
C PRO A 372 -11.70 -18.52 8.73
N SER A 373 -10.78 -17.93 9.50
CA SER A 373 -10.07 -18.58 10.60
C SER A 373 -11.02 -19.22 11.64
N GLY A 374 -10.43 -20.11 12.45
CA GLY A 374 -11.11 -20.81 13.52
C GLY A 374 -11.74 -22.13 13.11
N VAL A 375 -12.35 -22.81 14.07
CA VAL A 375 -12.90 -24.15 13.86
C VAL A 375 -14.27 -24.09 13.20
N LYS A 376 -14.49 -24.96 12.21
CA LYS A 376 -15.74 -25.06 11.46
C LYS A 376 -16.31 -26.47 11.64
N HIS A 377 -17.63 -26.54 11.72
CA HIS A 377 -18.37 -27.79 11.70
C HIS A 377 -18.89 -28.05 10.29
N PHE A 378 -18.86 -29.32 9.89
CA PHE A 378 -19.41 -29.75 8.61
C PHE A 378 -20.16 -31.06 8.74
N THR A 379 -21.12 -31.26 7.84
CA THR A 379 -21.99 -32.43 7.85
C THR A 379 -21.97 -33.12 6.49
N ILE A 380 -21.88 -34.45 6.51
CA ILE A 380 -21.93 -35.29 5.31
C ILE A 380 -23.37 -35.75 5.07
N SER A 381 -23.89 -35.42 3.89
CA SER A 381 -25.22 -35.84 3.43
C SER A 381 -25.06 -36.89 2.33
N SER A 382 -25.05 -38.17 2.74
CA SER A 382 -25.14 -39.33 1.84
C SER A 382 -26.58 -39.87 1.78
N THR A 383 -26.96 -40.40 0.62
CA THR A 383 -28.29 -40.93 0.33
C THR A 383 -28.38 -42.46 0.31
N GLN A 384 -27.28 -43.24 0.27
CA GLN A 384 -27.40 -44.70 0.04
C GLN A 384 -26.45 -45.63 0.83
N GLN A 385 -25.16 -45.33 1.05
CA GLN A 385 -24.22 -46.31 1.66
C GLN A 385 -23.74 -46.03 3.09
N ILE A 386 -23.94 -44.83 3.65
CA ILE A 386 -23.52 -44.53 5.04
C ILE A 386 -24.58 -45.06 6.03
N PRO A 387 -24.24 -46.01 6.93
CA PRO A 387 -25.17 -46.53 7.91
C PRO A 387 -25.81 -45.43 8.78
N GLN A 388 -27.06 -45.60 9.20
CA GLN A 388 -27.79 -44.61 9.99
C GLN A 388 -27.16 -44.37 11.38
N GLN A 389 -26.48 -45.38 11.93
CA GLN A 389 -25.79 -45.31 13.22
C GLN A 389 -24.48 -44.51 13.20
N CYS A 390 -23.99 -44.10 12.01
CA CYS A 390 -22.72 -43.41 11.90
C CYS A 390 -22.86 -41.90 12.18
N GLU A 391 -21.86 -41.34 12.84
CA GLU A 391 -21.74 -39.90 13.00
C GLU A 391 -21.54 -39.23 11.64
N ARG A 392 -22.32 -38.17 11.39
CA ARG A 392 -22.28 -37.40 10.13
C ARG A 392 -21.74 -35.99 10.32
N ASN A 393 -21.53 -35.58 11.56
CA ASN A 393 -21.06 -34.26 11.94
C ASN A 393 -19.58 -34.36 12.29
N PHE A 394 -18.78 -33.54 11.65
CA PHE A 394 -17.34 -33.51 11.84
C PHE A 394 -16.89 -32.08 12.12
N GLN A 395 -15.70 -31.98 12.69
CA GLN A 395 -15.07 -30.72 13.04
C GLN A 395 -13.77 -30.58 12.25
N SER A 396 -13.52 -29.38 11.74
CA SER A 396 -12.27 -29.05 11.07
C SER A 396 -11.12 -28.97 12.06
N SER A 397 -9.88 -29.05 11.56
CA SER A 397 -8.72 -28.52 12.29
C SER A 397 -8.91 -27.03 12.59
N ASN A 398 -8.12 -26.49 13.53
CA ASN A 398 -8.11 -25.06 13.76
C ASN A 398 -7.53 -24.36 12.52
N LEU A 399 -8.38 -23.66 11.77
CA LEU A 399 -7.96 -23.00 10.54
C LEU A 399 -7.19 -21.72 10.89
N GLU A 400 -5.91 -21.71 10.52
CA GLU A 400 -4.97 -20.62 10.81
C GLU A 400 -4.55 -19.91 9.53
N PHE A 401 -4.38 -18.60 9.63
CA PHE A 401 -4.28 -17.64 8.53
C PHE A 401 -3.47 -18.14 7.31
N GLY A 402 -4.15 -18.27 6.16
CA GLY A 402 -3.53 -18.60 4.87
C GLY A 402 -3.23 -20.08 4.65
N SER A 403 -3.78 -20.99 5.46
CA SER A 403 -3.54 -22.44 5.33
C SER A 403 -4.43 -23.10 4.27
N ALA A 404 -4.03 -24.27 3.78
CA ALA A 404 -4.89 -25.10 2.94
C ALA A 404 -4.82 -26.57 3.39
N PHE A 405 -5.99 -27.21 3.39
CA PHE A 405 -6.16 -28.58 3.89
C PHE A 405 -7.01 -29.42 2.94
N THR A 406 -6.63 -30.69 2.84
CA THR A 406 -7.39 -31.75 2.17
C THR A 406 -7.94 -32.71 3.23
N TYR A 407 -9.27 -32.83 3.27
CA TYR A 407 -10.01 -33.71 4.16
C TYR A 407 -10.39 -34.97 3.39
N VAL A 408 -9.72 -36.09 3.67
CA VAL A 408 -10.06 -37.39 3.08
C VAL A 408 -11.12 -38.05 3.95
N ILE A 409 -12.28 -38.31 3.35
CA ILE A 409 -13.33 -39.10 3.97
C ILE A 409 -13.08 -40.57 3.59
N GLY A 410 -12.52 -41.31 4.54
CA GLY A 410 -12.26 -42.74 4.45
C GLY A 410 -13.39 -43.56 5.07
N ARG A 411 -13.16 -44.87 5.20
CA ARG A 411 -14.14 -45.82 5.73
C ARG A 411 -13.50 -46.66 6.84
N THR A 412 -14.15 -46.67 8.00
CA THR A 412 -13.83 -47.57 9.12
C THR A 412 -14.22 -49.02 8.80
N ASP A 413 -13.74 -49.98 9.59
CA ASP A 413 -14.10 -51.40 9.48
C ASP A 413 -15.61 -51.66 9.60
N ILE A 414 -16.34 -50.80 10.32
CA ILE A 414 -17.80 -50.88 10.54
C ILE A 414 -18.57 -50.16 9.41
N GLY A 415 -17.85 -49.59 8.44
CA GLY A 415 -18.40 -48.92 7.28
C GLY A 415 -18.81 -47.46 7.51
N CYS A 416 -18.50 -46.90 8.68
CA CYS A 416 -18.73 -45.48 8.98
C CYS A 416 -17.63 -44.58 8.40
N PRO A 417 -17.96 -43.32 8.06
CA PRO A 417 -16.98 -42.33 7.61
C PRO A 417 -15.93 -42.03 8.69
N GLU A 418 -14.67 -42.07 8.29
CA GLU A 418 -13.52 -41.63 9.08
C GLU A 418 -12.87 -40.44 8.40
N LEU A 419 -12.43 -39.46 9.18
CA LEU A 419 -11.80 -38.26 8.65
C LEU A 419 -10.28 -38.32 8.82
N HIS A 420 -9.55 -38.23 7.71
CA HIS A 420 -8.10 -38.01 7.70
C HIS A 420 -7.80 -36.62 7.15
N ILE A 421 -7.03 -35.85 7.90
CA ILE A 421 -6.73 -34.45 7.59
C ILE A 421 -5.29 -34.36 7.09
N PHE A 422 -5.13 -33.78 5.91
CA PHE A 422 -3.84 -33.55 5.30
C PHE A 422 -3.61 -32.06 5.08
N GLU A 423 -2.46 -31.57 5.51
CA GLU A 423 -2.03 -30.20 5.22
C GLU A 423 -1.48 -30.13 3.79
N ASP A 424 -2.00 -29.19 3.00
CA ASP A 424 -1.54 -28.87 1.65
C ASP A 424 -0.64 -27.63 1.65
N ILE A 425 -1.00 -26.64 2.46
CA ILE A 425 -0.23 -25.41 2.64
C ILE A 425 -0.25 -25.04 4.12
N SER A 426 0.93 -24.84 4.70
CA SER A 426 1.09 -24.46 6.09
C SER A 426 0.54 -23.06 6.39
N PRO A 427 0.02 -22.83 7.62
CA PRO A 427 -0.36 -21.50 8.08
C PRO A 427 0.79 -20.48 8.02
N ASN A 428 0.47 -19.20 7.94
CA ASN A 428 1.47 -18.14 8.07
C ASN A 428 2.04 -18.15 9.50
N THR A 429 3.37 -18.23 9.63
CA THR A 429 4.07 -18.26 10.93
C THR A 429 4.63 -16.89 11.32
N VAL A 430 5.01 -16.07 10.33
CA VAL A 430 5.59 -14.74 10.54
C VAL A 430 4.52 -13.75 11.03
N ASN A 431 4.69 -13.17 12.21
CA ASN A 431 3.69 -12.27 12.82
C ASN A 431 3.67 -10.88 12.18
N MET A 432 2.49 -10.32 11.89
CA MET A 432 2.31 -8.95 11.37
C MET A 432 3.00 -7.87 12.22
N ALA A 433 3.22 -8.11 13.52
CA ALA A 433 3.96 -7.20 14.40
C ALA A 433 5.38 -6.89 13.90
N LEU A 434 5.99 -7.76 13.09
CA LEU A 434 7.30 -7.51 12.47
C LEU A 434 7.27 -6.37 11.44
N GLN A 435 6.09 -5.88 11.01
CA GLN A 435 5.97 -4.65 10.23
C GLN A 435 6.04 -3.38 11.08
N ILE A 436 5.93 -3.45 12.41
CA ILE A 436 5.97 -2.25 13.26
C ILE A 436 7.28 -1.45 13.09
N PRO A 437 8.48 -2.07 13.02
CA PRO A 437 9.73 -1.33 12.78
C PRO A 437 9.78 -0.56 11.46
N GLN A 438 9.28 -1.12 10.35
CA GLN A 438 9.26 -0.40 9.06
C GLN A 438 8.25 0.77 9.09
N TYR A 439 7.08 0.59 9.71
CA TYR A 439 6.13 1.69 9.94
C TYR A 439 6.76 2.77 10.81
N PHE A 440 7.41 2.40 11.91
CA PHE A 440 8.08 3.35 12.80
C PHE A 440 9.12 4.22 12.07
N LEU A 441 9.99 3.61 11.27
CA LEU A 441 10.99 4.34 10.48
C LEU A 441 10.33 5.25 9.43
N LEU A 442 9.30 4.76 8.74
CA LEU A 442 8.58 5.54 7.74
C LEU A 442 7.87 6.73 8.37
N THR A 443 7.18 6.54 9.50
CA THR A 443 6.48 7.61 10.22
C THR A 443 7.46 8.65 10.76
N CYS A 444 8.59 8.23 11.33
CA CYS A 444 9.64 9.18 11.73
C CYS A 444 10.16 9.97 10.52
N GLY A 445 10.34 9.29 9.39
CA GLY A 445 10.70 9.92 8.12
C GLY A 445 9.67 10.96 7.66
N GLU A 446 8.39 10.61 7.69
CA GLU A 446 7.25 11.48 7.33
C GLU A 446 7.18 12.71 8.23
N VAL A 447 7.25 12.55 9.55
CA VAL A 447 7.16 13.68 10.48
C VAL A 447 8.27 14.70 10.21
N VAL A 448 9.51 14.22 10.03
CA VAL A 448 10.65 15.11 9.82
C VAL A 448 10.70 15.65 8.38
N PHE A 449 10.12 14.96 7.40
CA PHE A 449 10.07 15.39 6.01
C PHE A 449 8.85 16.26 5.68
N SER A 450 7.64 15.75 5.88
CA SER A 450 6.39 16.34 5.40
C SER A 450 5.99 17.57 6.22
N VAL A 451 6.02 17.48 7.55
CA VAL A 451 5.67 18.61 8.43
C VAL A 451 6.64 19.75 8.20
N THR A 452 7.94 19.46 8.26
CA THR A 452 9.00 20.46 8.05
C THR A 452 9.02 21.00 6.62
N GLY A 453 8.73 20.16 5.62
CA GLY A 453 8.68 20.56 4.22
C GLY A 453 7.53 21.53 3.95
N LEU A 454 6.35 21.26 4.49
CA LEU A 454 5.20 22.17 4.40
C LEU A 454 5.48 23.51 5.10
N GLU A 455 6.08 23.47 6.29
CA GLU A 455 6.49 24.68 7.03
C GLU A 455 7.53 25.49 6.24
N PHE A 456 8.57 24.83 5.72
CA PHE A 456 9.59 25.44 4.88
C PHE A 456 8.97 26.13 3.66
N SER A 457 8.12 25.41 2.94
CA SER A 457 7.47 25.94 1.74
C SER A 457 6.54 27.11 2.05
N TYR A 458 5.89 27.10 3.21
CA TYR A 458 5.11 28.25 3.67
C TYR A 458 5.99 29.44 4.03
N SER A 459 7.13 29.22 4.70
CA SER A 459 8.06 30.26 5.14
C SER A 459 8.81 30.93 3.98
N GLN A 460 9.09 30.19 2.90
CA GLN A 460 9.77 30.70 1.70
C GLN A 460 8.80 31.27 0.66
N ALA A 461 7.49 31.22 0.93
CA ALA A 461 6.47 31.72 0.03
C ALA A 461 6.24 33.23 0.19
N PRO A 462 6.18 33.99 -0.93
CA PRO A 462 5.62 35.33 -0.92
C PRO A 462 4.18 35.33 -0.39
N SER A 463 3.75 36.43 0.23
CA SER A 463 2.43 36.54 0.87
C SER A 463 1.27 36.22 -0.09
N ASN A 464 1.40 36.62 -1.36
CA ASN A 464 0.42 36.42 -2.42
C ASN A 464 0.57 35.09 -3.21
N MET A 465 1.62 34.29 -2.97
CA MET A 465 1.94 33.08 -3.75
C MET A 465 1.99 31.78 -2.93
N LYS A 466 1.62 31.82 -1.65
CA LYS A 466 1.50 30.62 -0.79
C LYS A 466 0.68 29.50 -1.43
N SER A 467 -0.45 29.83 -2.05
CA SER A 467 -1.30 28.86 -2.75
C SER A 467 -0.62 28.19 -3.94
N VAL A 468 0.25 28.91 -4.66
CA VAL A 468 1.01 28.37 -5.80
C VAL A 468 2.03 27.33 -5.34
N LEU A 469 2.75 27.59 -4.24
CA LEU A 469 3.70 26.62 -3.68
C LEU A 469 3.01 25.41 -3.05
N GLN A 470 1.84 25.58 -2.43
CA GLN A 470 1.04 24.47 -1.93
C GLN A 470 0.49 23.61 -3.07
N ALA A 471 0.03 24.22 -4.17
CA ALA A 471 -0.34 23.47 -5.37
C ALA A 471 0.86 22.71 -5.97
N GLY A 472 2.06 23.33 -5.97
CA GLY A 472 3.30 22.66 -6.36
C GLY A 472 3.65 21.47 -5.48
N TRP A 473 3.43 21.57 -4.17
CA TRP A 473 3.64 20.46 -3.24
C TRP A 473 2.71 19.29 -3.56
N LEU A 474 1.42 19.54 -3.73
CA LEU A 474 0.46 18.51 -4.12
C LEU A 474 0.78 17.89 -5.49
N LEU A 475 1.35 18.66 -6.41
CA LEU A 475 1.84 18.13 -7.68
C LEU A 475 2.98 17.11 -7.49
N THR A 476 3.82 17.27 -6.46
CA THR A 476 4.85 16.25 -6.15
C THR A 476 4.24 14.94 -5.67
N VAL A 477 3.15 15.00 -4.89
CA VAL A 477 2.39 13.82 -4.45
C VAL A 477 1.77 13.12 -5.66
N ALA A 478 1.16 13.88 -6.57
CA ALA A 478 0.63 13.33 -7.82
C ALA A 478 1.73 12.69 -8.68
N GLY A 479 2.91 13.33 -8.77
CA GLY A 479 4.08 12.77 -9.44
C GLY A 479 4.54 11.45 -8.82
N GLY A 480 4.54 11.34 -7.50
CA GLY A 480 4.86 10.10 -6.78
C GLY A 480 3.88 8.98 -7.11
N ASN A 481 2.59 9.27 -7.12
CA ASN A 481 1.55 8.30 -7.48
C ASN A 481 1.69 7.80 -8.94
N ILE A 482 2.09 8.67 -9.87
CA ILE A 482 2.39 8.27 -11.25
C ILE A 482 3.60 7.32 -11.31
N ILE A 483 4.65 7.60 -10.52
CA ILE A 483 5.83 6.73 -10.46
C ILE A 483 5.43 5.33 -9.97
N VAL A 484 4.57 5.23 -8.95
CA VAL A 484 4.04 3.94 -8.46
C VAL A 484 3.35 3.17 -9.60
N LEU A 485 2.49 3.82 -10.37
CA LEU A 485 1.80 3.18 -11.50
C LEU A 485 2.76 2.70 -12.59
N ILE A 486 3.79 3.48 -12.91
CA ILE A 486 4.80 3.10 -13.90
C ILE A 486 5.60 1.90 -13.41
N VAL A 487 6.07 1.91 -12.16
CA VAL A 487 6.84 0.79 -11.61
C VAL A 487 5.98 -0.45 -11.47
N ALA A 488 4.71 -0.33 -11.09
CA ALA A 488 3.79 -1.46 -11.04
C ALA A 488 3.52 -2.06 -12.43
N GLY A 489 3.42 -1.23 -13.48
CA GLY A 489 3.21 -1.70 -14.86
C GLY A 489 4.47 -2.24 -15.54
N ALA A 490 5.65 -1.69 -15.23
CA ALA A 490 6.94 -2.08 -15.82
C ALA A 490 7.65 -3.19 -15.04
N GLY A 491 7.37 -3.32 -13.73
CA GLY A 491 8.02 -4.25 -12.83
C GLY A 491 7.52 -5.67 -13.00
N GLN A 492 8.16 -6.43 -13.90
CA GLN A 492 8.11 -7.90 -13.88
C GLN A 492 9.08 -8.46 -12.83
N PHE A 493 9.09 -7.92 -11.61
CA PHE A 493 9.91 -8.48 -10.55
C PHE A 493 9.28 -9.80 -10.10
N SER A 494 10.03 -10.90 -10.24
CA SER A 494 9.59 -12.20 -9.75
C SER A 494 9.55 -12.24 -8.21
N GLU A 495 10.36 -11.41 -7.55
CA GLU A 495 10.53 -11.39 -6.10
C GLU A 495 10.16 -10.03 -5.50
N GLN A 496 9.28 -10.03 -4.49
CA GLN A 496 8.83 -8.81 -3.82
C GLN A 496 9.94 -8.11 -3.01
N TRP A 497 10.85 -8.88 -2.38
CA TRP A 497 11.94 -8.30 -1.59
C TRP A 497 12.90 -7.47 -2.44
N ALA A 498 13.13 -7.88 -3.70
CA ALA A 498 14.00 -7.18 -4.63
C ALA A 498 13.42 -5.81 -5.03
N GLU A 499 12.08 -5.74 -5.16
CA GLU A 499 11.37 -4.49 -5.39
C GLU A 499 11.56 -3.50 -4.22
N TYR A 500 11.48 -3.97 -2.97
CA TYR A 500 11.74 -3.13 -1.79
C TYR A 500 13.19 -2.61 -1.74
N VAL A 501 14.18 -3.45 -2.05
CA VAL A 501 15.59 -3.04 -2.10
C VAL A 501 15.82 -2.00 -3.20
N LEU A 502 15.20 -2.19 -4.37
CA LEU A 502 15.27 -1.22 -5.46
C LEU A 502 14.72 0.14 -5.03
N PHE A 503 13.54 0.16 -4.40
CA PHE A 503 12.96 1.41 -3.88
C PHE A 503 13.85 2.06 -2.82
N ALA A 504 14.40 1.30 -1.88
CA ALA A 504 15.32 1.80 -0.88
C ALA A 504 16.55 2.47 -1.53
N ALA A 505 17.15 1.82 -2.53
CA ALA A 505 18.31 2.33 -3.25
C ALA A 505 17.99 3.60 -4.05
N LEU A 506 16.86 3.62 -4.76
CA LEU A 506 16.41 4.79 -5.51
C LEU A 506 16.17 5.99 -4.60
N LEU A 507 15.51 5.79 -3.46
CA LEU A 507 15.29 6.87 -2.50
C LEU A 507 16.60 7.34 -1.86
N LEU A 508 17.57 6.45 -1.63
CA LEU A 508 18.90 6.84 -1.13
C LEU A 508 19.64 7.73 -2.14
N VAL A 509 19.59 7.39 -3.44
CA VAL A 509 20.15 8.24 -4.51
C VAL A 509 19.47 9.61 -4.53
N VAL A 510 18.14 9.64 -4.44
CA VAL A 510 17.35 10.88 -4.36
C VAL A 510 17.70 11.70 -3.12
N CYS A 511 17.90 11.05 -1.98
CA CYS A 511 18.33 11.67 -0.73
C CYS A 511 19.68 12.37 -0.91
N VAL A 512 20.65 11.72 -1.56
CA VAL A 512 21.96 12.32 -1.88
C VAL A 512 21.83 13.52 -2.82
N ILE A 513 21.03 13.39 -3.89
CA ILE A 513 20.76 14.49 -4.82
C ILE A 513 20.12 15.68 -4.09
N PHE A 514 19.11 15.41 -3.27
CA PHE A 514 18.42 16.43 -2.49
C PHE A 514 19.35 17.10 -1.47
N ALA A 515 20.24 16.34 -0.81
CA ALA A 515 21.24 16.88 0.10
C ALA A 515 22.22 17.84 -0.61
N ILE A 516 22.64 17.49 -1.83
CA ILE A 516 23.50 18.35 -2.66
C ILE A 516 22.74 19.63 -3.04
N MET A 517 21.51 19.50 -3.54
CA MET A 517 20.66 20.65 -3.89
C MET A 517 20.40 21.57 -2.68
N ALA A 518 20.15 20.99 -1.51
CA ALA A 518 19.94 21.71 -0.26
C ALA A 518 21.18 22.49 0.18
N ARG A 519 22.39 21.97 -0.06
CA ARG A 519 23.65 22.66 0.26
C ARG A 519 23.85 23.94 -0.57
N PHE A 520 23.38 23.95 -1.81
CA PHE A 520 23.44 25.12 -2.68
C PHE A 520 22.23 26.05 -2.54
N TYR A 521 21.25 25.70 -1.71
CA TYR A 521 20.07 26.51 -1.53
C TYR A 521 20.34 27.69 -0.57
N THR A 522 20.08 28.90 -1.07
CA THR A 522 20.10 30.12 -0.27
C THR A 522 18.71 30.39 0.28
N TYR A 523 18.55 30.39 1.60
CA TYR A 523 17.31 30.79 2.26
C TYR A 523 17.01 32.25 1.93
N VAL A 524 15.76 32.51 1.55
CA VAL A 524 15.26 33.85 1.25
C VAL A 524 14.22 34.21 2.32
N ASN A 525 14.25 35.42 2.84
CA ASN A 525 13.20 35.94 3.72
C ASN A 525 12.21 36.76 2.88
N PRO A 526 11.01 36.23 2.54
CA PRO A 526 10.08 36.95 1.67
C PRO A 526 9.58 38.25 2.30
N ALA A 527 9.46 38.31 3.63
CA ALA A 527 8.99 39.50 4.33
C ALA A 527 9.96 40.67 4.20
N GLU A 528 11.26 40.40 4.24
CA GLU A 528 12.30 41.42 4.08
C GLU A 528 12.32 41.99 2.66
N ILE A 529 12.18 41.12 1.65
CA ILE A 529 12.11 41.54 0.24
C ILE A 529 10.82 42.31 -0.03
N GLU A 530 9.68 41.88 0.51
CA GLU A 530 8.41 42.60 0.37
C GLU A 530 8.48 43.98 1.04
N ALA A 531 9.07 44.08 2.23
CA ALA A 531 9.28 45.35 2.92
C ALA A 531 10.20 46.32 2.14
N GLN A 532 11.22 45.80 1.43
CA GLN A 532 12.05 46.64 0.56
C GLN A 532 11.24 47.27 -0.58
N PHE A 533 10.36 46.50 -1.24
CA PHE A 533 9.48 47.05 -2.27
C PHE A 533 8.44 48.01 -1.71
N ASP A 534 7.86 47.72 -0.54
CA ASP A 534 6.90 48.62 0.08
C ASP A 534 7.54 49.98 0.42
N ASN A 535 8.77 49.98 0.94
CA ASN A 535 9.55 51.21 1.18
C ASN A 535 9.88 51.99 -0.11
N GLU A 536 10.19 51.29 -1.21
CA GLU A 536 10.42 51.94 -2.51
C GLU A 536 9.15 52.56 -3.09
N ASP A 537 8.01 51.88 -2.95
CA ASP A 537 6.72 52.37 -3.40
C ASP A 537 6.29 53.60 -2.58
N GLU A 538 6.52 53.59 -1.26
CA GLU A 538 6.32 54.76 -0.39
C GLU A 538 7.18 55.95 -0.81
N LYS A 539 8.48 55.74 -1.08
CA LYS A 539 9.37 56.80 -1.58
C LYS A 539 8.90 57.38 -2.92
N LYS A 540 8.54 56.53 -3.88
CA LYS A 540 8.02 56.96 -5.19
C LYS A 540 6.70 57.73 -5.06
N ASN A 541 5.83 57.34 -4.13
CA ASN A 541 4.57 58.04 -3.88
C ASN A 541 4.81 59.40 -3.21
N ALA A 542 5.73 59.48 -2.26
CA ALA A 542 6.14 60.73 -1.64
C ALA A 542 6.78 61.71 -2.65
N GLU A 543 7.63 61.21 -3.56
CA GLU A 543 8.21 62.01 -4.64
C GLU A 543 7.14 62.52 -5.63
N LYS A 544 6.18 61.66 -6.02
CA LYS A 544 5.06 62.10 -6.86
C LYS A 544 4.22 63.17 -6.18
N MET A 545 3.90 63.02 -4.89
CA MET A 545 3.17 64.04 -4.14
C MET A 545 3.94 65.37 -4.09
N ASN A 546 5.26 65.34 -3.91
CA ASN A 546 6.10 66.53 -3.95
C ASN A 546 6.10 67.22 -5.33
N ILE A 547 6.08 66.45 -6.42
CA ILE A 547 5.99 67.01 -7.79
C ILE A 547 4.65 67.71 -8.00
N TYR A 548 3.53 67.13 -7.56
CA TYR A 548 2.20 67.75 -7.67
C TYR A 548 2.06 69.03 -6.83
N SER A 549 2.79 69.17 -5.72
CA SER A 549 2.83 70.42 -4.94
C SER A 549 3.69 71.54 -5.56
N THR A 550 4.48 71.25 -6.60
CA THR A 550 5.38 72.23 -7.24
C THR A 550 4.86 72.80 -8.57
N VAL A 551 3.68 72.37 -9.04
CA VAL A 551 3.05 72.96 -10.22
C VAL A 551 2.29 74.24 -9.81
N PRO A 552 2.70 75.44 -10.23
CA PRO A 552 1.97 76.66 -9.91
C PRO A 552 0.60 76.67 -10.62
N PRO A 553 -0.44 77.29 -10.03
CA PRO A 553 -1.75 77.35 -10.66
C PRO A 553 -1.66 78.09 -12.00
N VAL A 554 -2.11 77.43 -13.07
CA VAL A 554 -2.28 78.07 -14.37
C VAL A 554 -3.30 79.19 -14.21
N SER A 555 -2.80 80.43 -14.23
CA SER A 555 -3.62 81.63 -14.24
C SER A 555 -4.43 81.70 -15.53
N GLN A 556 -5.68 81.25 -15.50
CA GLN A 556 -6.66 81.64 -16.50
C GLN A 556 -7.07 83.09 -16.26
N THR A 557 -6.35 84.02 -16.89
CA THR A 557 -6.83 85.39 -17.17
C THR A 557 -5.86 86.05 -18.14
N GLN A 558 -6.26 86.15 -19.42
CA GLN A 558 -6.33 87.41 -20.17
C GLN A 558 -6.71 87.19 -21.66
N MET A 559 -7.73 87.96 -22.05
CA MET A 559 -8.34 88.24 -23.36
C MET A 559 -9.20 87.18 -24.03
#